data_AF-A0A2G6NXT5-F1
#
_entry.id   AF-A0A2G6NXT5-F1
#
_cell.length_a   1.000
_cell.length_b   1.000
_cell.length_c   1.000
_cell.angle_alpha   90.00
_cell.angle_beta   90.00
_cell.angle_gamma   90.00
#
_symmetry.space_group_name_H-M   'P 1'
#
loop_
_entity.id
_entity.type
_entity.pdbx_description
1 polymer ?
#
loop_
_entity_poly.entity_id
_entity_poly.type
_entity_poly.pdbx_seq_one_letter_code
_entity_poly.pdbx_strand_id
1 'polypeptide(L)'
;MKTATFSVPKKNNQIKSRESKYVLIFLSDGRANASSFGDAPIDDAKKVAKALATINIKKVFIDYESGRIMLGLMQQLAELAGAELIKVDALSEKKLTGTVRAIK
;
A
#
# COMPACT_ATOMS: atom_id res chain seq x y z
N MET A 1 -12.17 -37.75 -18.04
CA MET A 1 -11.66 -36.67 -17.15
C MET A 1 -12.65 -35.51 -17.21
N LYS A 2 -13.35 -35.18 -16.12
CA LYS A 2 -14.34 -34.09 -16.07
C LYS A 2 -13.61 -32.78 -15.76
N THR A 3 -13.71 -31.80 -16.66
CA THR A 3 -13.31 -30.42 -16.44
C THR A 3 -14.37 -29.74 -15.57
N ALA A 4 -13.98 -29.24 -14.40
CA ALA A 4 -14.86 -28.46 -13.53
C ALA A 4 -14.79 -26.99 -13.95
N THR A 5 -15.85 -26.50 -14.59
CA THR A 5 -16.04 -25.07 -14.87
C THR A 5 -16.60 -24.39 -13.63
N PHE A 6 -15.85 -23.45 -13.04
CA PHE A 6 -16.29 -22.66 -11.89
C PHE A 6 -17.21 -21.52 -12.38
N SER A 7 -18.50 -21.59 -12.04
CA SER A 7 -19.48 -20.54 -12.31
C SER A 7 -19.65 -19.66 -11.06
N VAL A 8 -19.43 -18.35 -11.21
CA VAL A 8 -19.58 -17.36 -10.13
C VAL A 8 -21.06 -16.96 -10.02
N PRO A 9 -21.70 -17.05 -8.85
CA PRO A 9 -23.11 -16.69 -8.69
C PRO A 9 -23.30 -15.18 -8.77
N LYS A 10 -24.13 -14.71 -9.72
CA LYS A 10 -24.62 -13.33 -9.77
C LYS A 10 -25.68 -13.12 -8.69
N LYS A 11 -25.32 -12.42 -7.60
CA LYS A 11 -26.31 -11.83 -6.68
C LYS A 11 -26.42 -10.33 -6.97
N ASN A 12 -27.61 -9.93 -7.44
CA ASN A 12 -28.06 -8.54 -7.38
C ASN A 12 -28.13 -8.13 -5.91
N ASN A 13 -27.16 -7.34 -5.46
CA ASN A 13 -27.22 -6.63 -4.19
C ASN A 13 -26.56 -5.28 -4.41
N GLN A 14 -27.28 -4.20 -4.07
CA GLN A 14 -26.76 -2.84 -4.03
C GLN A 14 -25.36 -2.85 -3.42
N ILE A 15 -24.37 -2.35 -4.16
CA ILE A 15 -22.98 -2.34 -3.76
C ILE A 15 -22.82 -1.25 -2.68
N LYS A 16 -23.23 -1.54 -1.45
CA LYS A 16 -22.58 -0.94 -0.30
C LYS A 16 -21.16 -1.52 -0.32
N SER A 17 -20.18 -0.70 -0.68
CA SER A 17 -18.78 -1.06 -0.59
C SER A 17 -18.52 -1.55 0.83
N ARG A 18 -18.45 -2.88 1.02
CA ARG A 18 -17.92 -3.43 2.25
C ARG A 18 -16.51 -2.90 2.34
N GLU A 19 -16.23 -2.06 3.34
CA GLU A 19 -14.85 -1.72 3.67
C GLU A 19 -14.06 -3.03 3.80
N SER A 20 -12.89 -3.09 3.16
CA SER A 20 -12.08 -4.29 3.18
C SER A 20 -11.66 -4.61 4.60
N LYS A 21 -11.83 -5.87 5.03
CA LYS A 21 -11.32 -6.33 6.34
C LYS A 21 -9.79 -6.41 6.42
N TYR A 22 -9.09 -6.13 5.32
CA TYR A 22 -7.65 -6.25 5.20
C TYR A 22 -7.00 -4.86 5.14
N VAL A 23 -5.83 -4.76 5.74
CA VAL A 23 -4.98 -3.57 5.68
C VAL A 23 -3.67 -3.99 5.04
N LEU A 24 -3.24 -3.26 4.01
CA LEU A 24 -1.91 -3.39 3.41
C LEU A 24 -1.02 -2.27 3.94
N ILE A 25 0.03 -2.65 4.66
CA ILE A 25 0.98 -1.72 5.28
C ILE A 25 2.31 -1.79 4.53
N PHE A 26 2.75 -0.66 4.01
CA PHE A 26 4.06 -0.48 3.39
C PHE A 26 4.99 0.17 4.41
N LEU A 27 6.12 -0.47 4.72
CA LEU A 27 7.14 0.10 5.57
C LEU A 27 8.42 0.23 4.74
N SER A 28 8.89 1.45 4.49
CA SER A 28 10.07 1.70 3.64
C SER A 28 10.87 2.91 4.11
N ASP A 29 12.18 2.90 3.82
CA ASP A 29 13.11 4.02 4.01
C ASP A 29 13.14 4.96 2.79
N GLY A 30 12.07 4.96 1.99
CA GLY A 30 11.88 5.83 0.84
C GLY A 30 12.78 5.53 -0.37
N ARG A 31 13.47 4.38 -0.39
CA ARG A 31 14.32 3.99 -1.53
C ARG A 31 13.55 3.19 -2.59
N ALA A 32 13.99 3.32 -3.84
CA ALA A 32 13.59 2.48 -4.96
C ALA A 32 14.84 2.18 -5.81
N ASN A 33 15.47 1.03 -5.55
CA ASN A 33 16.76 0.68 -6.16
C ASN A 33 16.63 -0.33 -7.30
N ALA A 34 15.44 -0.90 -7.49
CA ALA A 34 15.18 -1.96 -8.47
C ALA A 34 13.88 -1.72 -9.23
N SER A 35 13.80 -2.33 -10.39
CA SER A 35 12.66 -2.25 -11.32
C SER A 35 12.19 -3.67 -11.64
N SER A 36 10.89 -3.88 -11.59
CA SER A 36 10.19 -5.12 -11.96
C SER A 36 9.71 -5.08 -13.42
N PHE A 37 9.48 -3.90 -14.00
CA PHE A 37 8.94 -3.75 -15.36
C PHE A 37 9.94 -3.15 -16.37
N GLY A 38 11.19 -2.93 -15.97
CA GLY A 38 12.25 -2.41 -16.84
C GLY A 38 12.29 -0.88 -16.98
N ASP A 39 11.40 -0.16 -16.29
CA ASP A 39 11.45 1.30 -16.17
C ASP A 39 12.54 1.75 -15.18
N ALA A 40 12.77 3.07 -15.09
CA ALA A 40 13.52 3.63 -13.97
C ALA A 40 12.86 3.23 -12.63
N PRO A 41 13.61 2.79 -11.60
CA PRO A 41 13.05 2.26 -10.35
C PRO A 41 11.97 3.13 -9.68
N ILE A 42 12.15 4.45 -9.69
CA ILE A 42 11.16 5.40 -9.12
C ILE A 42 9.88 5.42 -9.95
N ASP A 43 9.99 5.38 -11.27
CA ASP A 43 8.83 5.40 -12.17
C ASP A 43 8.06 4.09 -12.09
N ASP A 44 8.77 2.96 -11.97
CA ASP A 44 8.17 1.67 -11.69
C ASP A 44 7.37 1.69 -10.37
N ALA A 45 7.99 2.14 -9.27
CA ALA A 45 7.31 2.26 -7.99
C ALA A 45 6.05 3.14 -8.08
N LYS A 46 6.09 4.24 -8.84
CA LYS A 46 4.93 5.10 -9.10
C LYS A 46 3.85 4.40 -9.92
N LYS A 47 4.21 3.54 -10.90
CA LYS A 47 3.23 2.71 -11.64
C LYS A 47 2.51 1.74 -10.71
N VAL A 48 3.24 1.08 -9.82
CA VAL A 48 2.65 0.19 -8.81
C VAL A 48 1.73 0.97 -7.87
N ALA A 49 2.15 2.14 -7.37
CA ALA A 49 1.30 2.98 -6.51
C ALA A 49 -0.02 3.37 -7.19
N LYS A 50 0.02 3.77 -8.46
CA LYS A 50 -1.19 4.06 -9.24
C LYS A 50 -2.09 2.83 -9.39
N ALA A 51 -1.52 1.65 -9.63
CA ALA A 51 -2.29 0.41 -9.68
C ALA A 51 -2.96 0.10 -8.33
N LEU A 52 -2.26 0.33 -7.21
CA LEU A 52 -2.81 0.16 -5.85
C LEU A 52 -4.03 1.05 -5.59
N ALA A 53 -4.11 2.24 -6.19
CA ALA A 53 -5.27 3.13 -6.03
C ALA A 53 -6.58 2.47 -6.48
N THR A 54 -6.53 1.59 -7.48
CA THR A 54 -7.70 0.87 -8.01
C THR A 54 -8.17 -0.28 -7.13
N ILE A 55 -7.35 -0.69 -6.15
CA ILE A 55 -7.63 -1.80 -5.26
C ILE A 55 -8.41 -1.29 -4.04
N ASN A 56 -9.60 -1.84 -3.81
CA ASN A 56 -10.43 -1.53 -2.65
C ASN A 56 -9.93 -2.28 -1.40
N ILE A 57 -8.74 -1.91 -0.93
CA ILE A 57 -8.11 -2.37 0.33
C ILE A 57 -7.65 -1.15 1.11
N LYS A 58 -7.72 -1.14 2.45
CA LYS A 58 -7.12 -0.05 3.22
C LYS A 58 -5.60 -0.10 3.09
N LYS A 59 -4.98 1.00 2.67
CA LYS A 59 -3.54 1.10 2.41
C LYS A 59 -2.92 2.13 3.35
N VAL A 60 -1.83 1.76 4.01
CA VAL A 60 -1.07 2.65 4.90
C VAL A 60 0.40 2.58 4.55
N PHE A 61 1.01 3.73 4.37
CA PHE A 61 2.43 3.90 4.09
C PHE A 61 3.09 4.42 5.35
N ILE A 62 4.11 3.73 5.84
CA ILE A 62 4.90 4.09 7.00
C ILE A 62 6.29 4.46 6.51
N ASP A 63 6.61 5.75 6.64
CA ASP A 63 7.89 6.33 6.29
C ASP A 63 8.77 6.41 7.55
N TYR A 64 9.91 5.73 7.51
CA TYR A 64 10.90 5.75 8.59
C TYR A 64 12.22 6.41 8.17
N GLU A 65 12.21 7.19 7.10
CA GLU A 65 13.34 8.05 6.76
C GLU A 65 13.71 8.92 7.96
N SER A 66 15.00 8.97 8.27
CA SER A 66 15.57 9.78 9.35
C SER A 66 16.85 10.46 8.88
N GLY A 67 17.14 11.63 9.45
CA GLY A 67 18.34 12.41 9.12
C GLY A 67 18.09 13.60 8.19
N ARG A 68 19.18 14.19 7.67
CA ARG A 68 19.15 15.47 6.94
C ARG A 68 18.71 15.35 5.48
N ILE A 69 18.82 14.15 4.91
CA ILE A 69 18.41 13.86 3.52
C ILE A 69 17.18 12.95 3.60
N MET A 70 16.06 13.46 3.11
CA MET A 70 14.82 12.70 2.95
C MET A 70 14.54 12.59 1.46
N LEU A 71 14.30 11.38 0.95
CA LEU A 71 14.04 11.18 -0.48
C LEU A 71 12.60 11.58 -0.80
N GLY A 72 11.69 11.54 0.19
CA GLY A 72 10.30 11.97 0.03
C GLY A 72 9.49 11.09 -0.92
N LEU A 73 10.05 9.96 -1.34
CA LEU A 73 9.40 9.02 -2.25
C LEU A 73 8.14 8.43 -1.62
N MET A 74 8.19 8.10 -0.33
CA MET A 74 7.07 7.46 0.37
C MET A 74 5.80 8.34 0.33
N GLN A 75 5.97 9.66 0.48
CA GLN A 75 4.86 10.60 0.36
C GLN A 75 4.26 10.59 -1.04
N GLN A 76 5.09 10.64 -2.10
CA GLN A 76 4.61 10.60 -3.48
C GLN A 76 3.85 9.30 -3.77
N LEU A 77 4.33 8.17 -3.28
CA LEU A 77 3.68 6.87 -3.48
C LEU A 77 2.35 6.77 -2.73
N ALA A 78 2.28 7.27 -1.48
CA ALA A 78 1.05 7.28 -0.70
C ALA A 78 -0.05 8.11 -1.37
N GLU A 79 0.31 9.31 -1.87
CA GLU A 79 -0.60 10.18 -2.62
C GLU A 79 -1.12 9.49 -3.89
N LEU A 80 -0.22 8.88 -4.69
CA LEU A 80 -0.59 8.14 -5.90
C LEU A 80 -1.47 6.92 -5.62
N ALA A 81 -1.28 6.26 -4.47
CA ALA A 81 -2.03 5.08 -4.06
C ALA A 81 -3.37 5.41 -3.38
N GLY A 82 -3.65 6.69 -3.11
CA GLY A 82 -4.80 7.11 -2.30
C GLY A 82 -4.75 6.53 -0.90
N ALA A 83 -3.57 6.52 -0.28
CA ALA A 83 -3.28 5.87 0.98
C ALA A 83 -2.91 6.86 2.09
N GLU A 84 -3.07 6.44 3.35
CA GLU A 84 -2.62 7.20 4.52
C GLU A 84 -1.09 7.12 4.66
N LEU A 85 -0.44 8.24 4.99
CA LEU A 85 1.00 8.29 5.27
C LEU A 85 1.23 8.56 6.77
N ILE A 86 2.04 7.71 7.39
CA ILE A 86 2.46 7.85 8.79
C ILE A 86 3.98 7.97 8.81
N LYS A 87 4.51 9.04 9.41
CA LYS A 87 5.94 9.21 9.61
C LYS A 87 6.36 8.73 11.00
N VAL A 88 7.48 8.01 11.07
CA VAL A 88 8.01 7.47 12.31
C VAL A 88 9.51 7.80 12.40
N ASP A 89 9.86 8.76 13.24
CA ASP A 89 11.26 9.24 13.38
C ASP A 89 12.26 8.15 13.81
N ALA A 90 11.78 7.14 14.54
CA ALA A 90 12.56 5.99 14.96
C ALA A 90 11.65 4.77 15.11
N LEU A 91 11.94 3.72 14.34
CA LEU A 91 11.29 2.41 14.45
C LEU A 91 11.58 1.81 15.83
N SER A 92 10.65 1.94 16.76
CA SER A 92 10.62 1.13 17.98
C SER A 92 9.43 0.17 17.92
N GLU A 93 9.61 -1.03 18.45
CA GLU A 93 8.58 -2.08 18.46
C GLU A 93 7.26 -1.57 19.06
N LYS A 94 7.35 -0.79 20.15
CA LYS A 94 6.18 -0.19 20.81
C LYS A 94 5.48 0.84 19.92
N LYS A 95 6.22 1.73 19.27
CA LYS A 95 5.64 2.75 18.38
C LYS A 95 4.99 2.10 17.16
N LEU A 96 5.69 1.18 16.48
CA LEU A 96 5.17 0.48 15.32
C LEU A 96 3.91 -0.33 15.68
N THR A 97 3.95 -1.10 16.76
CA THR A 97 2.79 -1.89 17.22
C THR A 97 1.60 -0.98 17.56
N GLY A 98 1.85 0.16 18.21
CA GLY A 98 0.82 1.16 18.51
C GLY A 98 0.18 1.73 17.24
N THR A 99 1.01 2.13 16.27
CA THR A 99 0.58 2.64 14.96
C THR A 99 -0.27 1.61 14.23
N VAL A 100 0.20 0.37 14.11
CA VAL A 100 -0.53 -0.70 13.41
C VAL A 100 -1.88 -0.99 14.09
N ARG A 101 -1.92 -1.04 15.43
CA ARG A 101 -3.17 -1.25 16.18
C ARG A 101 -4.16 -0.08 16.07
N ALA A 102 -3.69 1.13 15.82
CA ALA A 102 -4.53 2.30 15.64
C ALA A 102 -5.20 2.33 14.26
N ILE A 103 -4.70 1.57 13.28
CA ILE A 103 -5.32 1.46 11.96
C ILE A 103 -6.59 0.61 12.09
N LYS A 104 -7.74 1.27 12.07
CA LYS A 104 -9.08 0.63 12.11
C LYS A 104 -9.53 0.16 10.74
#